data_AF-A0A8T0UNG7-F1
#
_entry.id   AF-A0A8T0UNG7-F1
#
_cell.length_a   1.000
_cell.length_b   1.000
_cell.length_c   1.000
_cell.angle_alpha   90.00
_cell.angle_beta   90.00
_cell.angle_gamma   90.00
#
_symmetry.space_group_name_H-M   'P 1'
#
loop_
_entity.id
_entity.type
_entity.pdbx_description
1 polymer ?
#
loop_
_entity_poly.entity_id
_entity_poly.type
_entity_poly.pdbx_seq_one_letter_code
_entity_poly.pdbx_strand_id
1 'polypeptide(L)'
;MEPLQCVHGNTQLVSVLGVAGRPACKSAKKRGPAMASCWSSVLAVLGVHAHAASADDPAADAEKGEGSKAAALHRRLLDYWAAAAAEKEVRNLTAEVRALERALAEAGAAREAAEAERREAEARADAAEAELRAAAERHEAQVEELRRALDAQEDRDARIRELEDRIKELNTTTSKWRFF
;
A
#
# COMPACT_ATOMS: atom_id res chain seq x y z
N MET A 1 38.72 -39.06 5.55
CA MET A 1 38.18 -39.03 6.92
C MET A 1 36.78 -38.48 6.83
N GLU A 2 35.78 -39.35 6.67
CA GLU A 2 34.47 -39.08 7.26
C GLU A 2 34.54 -39.48 8.75
N PRO A 3 33.65 -38.99 9.63
CA PRO A 3 32.36 -39.68 9.77
C PRO A 3 31.12 -38.81 10.05
N LEU A 4 29.99 -39.32 9.56
CA LEU A 4 28.71 -39.60 10.24
C LEU A 4 27.81 -38.44 10.72
N GLN A 5 26.63 -38.46 10.10
CA GLN A 5 25.35 -37.91 10.53
C GLN A 5 24.90 -38.47 11.90
N CYS A 6 24.06 -37.71 12.60
CA CYS A 6 22.91 -38.27 13.31
C CYS A 6 21.72 -37.30 13.27
N VAL A 7 20.56 -37.89 12.97
CA VAL A 7 19.28 -37.28 12.60
C VAL A 7 18.28 -37.46 13.76
N HIS A 8 17.21 -36.66 13.74
CA HIS A 8 15.85 -36.90 14.26
C HIS A 8 15.45 -36.33 15.63
N GLY A 9 14.36 -35.55 15.56
CA GLY A 9 13.55 -35.14 16.70
C GLY A 9 12.31 -34.37 16.27
N ASN A 10 11.56 -34.90 15.30
CA ASN A 10 10.24 -34.41 14.89
C ASN A 10 9.20 -34.78 15.97
N THR A 11 8.41 -33.82 16.45
CA THR A 11 7.05 -34.09 16.97
C THR A 11 6.18 -32.85 16.75
N GLN A 12 5.35 -32.93 15.71
CA GLN A 12 4.11 -32.17 15.60
C GLN A 12 3.10 -32.70 16.63
N LEU A 13 2.32 -31.81 17.23
CA LEU A 13 0.94 -32.09 17.61
C LEU A 13 0.07 -30.87 17.33
N VAL A 14 -0.98 -31.12 16.55
CA VAL A 14 -2.05 -30.23 16.10
C VAL A 14 -3.24 -30.40 17.03
N SER A 15 -3.90 -29.30 17.41
CA SER A 15 -5.37 -29.15 17.65
C SER A 15 -5.59 -27.68 18.04
N VAL A 16 -6.20 -26.78 17.23
CA VAL A 16 -7.58 -26.67 16.73
C VAL A 16 -8.64 -26.51 17.84
N LEU A 17 -9.30 -25.33 17.78
CA LEU A 17 -10.58 -24.87 18.35
C LEU A 17 -10.61 -24.22 19.75
N GLY A 18 -11.06 -22.95 19.74
CA GLY A 18 -11.43 -22.12 20.90
C GLY A 18 -11.35 -20.62 20.56
N VAL A 19 -12.16 -20.11 19.63
CA VAL A 19 -13.31 -19.23 19.92
C VAL A 19 -13.08 -18.32 21.14
N ALA A 20 -12.74 -17.06 20.89
CA ALA A 20 -13.33 -15.84 21.47
C ALA A 20 -12.30 -14.70 21.51
N GLY A 21 -12.70 -13.52 21.06
CA GLY A 21 -12.03 -12.27 21.41
C GLY A 21 -11.17 -11.61 20.33
N ARG A 22 -11.79 -11.20 19.22
CA ARG A 22 -11.29 -10.03 18.47
C ARG A 22 -11.28 -8.82 19.41
N PRO A 23 -10.18 -8.09 19.64
CA PRO A 23 -10.30 -6.71 20.00
C PRO A 23 -10.80 -5.97 18.76
N ALA A 24 -12.05 -5.50 18.83
CA ALA A 24 -12.59 -4.55 17.87
C ALA A 24 -11.68 -3.32 17.84
N CYS A 25 -10.89 -3.18 16.79
CA CYS A 25 -10.31 -1.89 16.41
C CYS A 25 -11.48 -0.96 16.09
N LYS A 26 -11.91 -0.21 17.11
CA LYS A 26 -12.81 0.92 16.96
C LYS A 26 -12.16 1.85 15.95
N SER A 27 -12.69 1.88 14.74
CA SER A 27 -12.46 2.95 13.78
C SER A 27 -13.03 4.22 14.40
N ALA A 28 -12.19 4.91 15.17
CA ALA A 28 -12.44 6.26 15.61
C ALA A 28 -12.48 7.13 14.36
N LYS A 29 -13.69 7.32 13.82
CA LYS A 29 -14.00 8.34 12.83
C LYS A 29 -13.86 9.69 13.50
N LYS A 30 -12.61 10.13 13.70
CA LYS A 30 -12.29 11.54 13.91
C LYS A 30 -12.57 12.23 12.59
N ARG A 31 -13.77 12.80 12.47
CA ARG A 31 -14.01 13.93 11.58
C ARG A 31 -12.96 14.97 11.97
N GLY A 32 -11.90 15.10 11.17
CA GLY A 32 -11.00 16.23 11.27
C GLY A 32 -11.82 17.52 11.13
N PRO A 33 -11.51 18.58 11.88
CA PRO A 33 -12.12 19.87 11.62
C PRO A 33 -11.83 20.23 10.18
N ALA A 34 -12.89 20.53 9.42
CA ALA A 34 -12.79 21.10 8.10
C ALA A 34 -11.95 22.39 8.23
N MET A 35 -10.69 22.34 7.77
CA MET A 35 -9.84 23.50 7.55
C MET A 35 -10.36 24.26 6.32
N ALA A 36 -11.59 24.74 6.42
CA ALA A 36 -12.25 25.57 5.44
C ALA A 36 -12.66 26.87 6.13
N SER A 37 -11.70 27.60 6.70
CA SER A 37 -11.96 28.97 7.17
C SER A 37 -10.72 29.87 7.32
N CYS A 38 -9.56 29.53 6.75
CA CYS A 38 -8.38 30.42 6.86
C CYS A 38 -8.30 31.52 5.78
N TRP A 39 -9.23 31.55 4.83
CA TRP A 39 -9.18 32.48 3.68
C TRP A 39 -10.13 33.68 3.79
N SER A 40 -11.02 33.72 4.79
CA SER A 40 -11.97 34.83 4.94
C SER A 40 -11.37 36.08 5.60
N SER A 41 -10.17 36.00 6.19
CA SER A 41 -9.61 37.12 6.97
C SER A 41 -8.78 38.12 6.15
N VAL A 42 -8.30 37.75 4.95
CA VAL A 42 -7.45 38.64 4.13
C VAL A 42 -8.26 39.68 3.36
N LEU A 43 -9.49 39.34 2.94
CA LEU A 43 -10.38 40.27 2.22
C LEU A 43 -11.02 41.33 3.13
N ALA A 44 -11.09 41.08 4.45
CA ALA A 44 -11.61 42.05 5.41
C ALA A 44 -10.64 43.23 5.66
N VAL A 45 -9.34 43.05 5.46
CA VAL A 45 -8.32 44.10 5.67
C VAL A 45 -8.20 45.03 4.46
N LEU A 46 -8.47 44.53 3.25
CA LEU A 46 -8.42 45.34 2.02
C LEU A 46 -9.69 46.19 1.78
N GLY A 47 -10.82 45.84 2.40
CA GLY A 47 -12.10 46.54 2.23
C GLY A 47 -12.30 47.80 3.08
N VAL A 48 -11.45 48.05 4.09
CA VAL A 48 -11.64 49.16 5.06
C VAL A 48 -10.88 50.45 4.68
N HIS A 49 -9.97 50.41 3.70
CA HIS A 49 -9.21 51.60 3.30
C HIS A 49 -9.87 52.46 2.20
N ALA A 50 -11.08 52.12 1.74
CA ALA A 50 -11.69 52.80 0.59
C ALA A 50 -12.71 53.91 0.91
N HIS A 51 -13.12 54.13 2.16
CA HIS A 51 -14.16 55.13 2.50
C HIS A 51 -13.86 55.87 3.82
N ALA A 52 -12.95 56.85 3.77
CA ALA A 52 -12.90 57.99 4.70
C ALA A 52 -12.04 59.11 4.11
N ALA A 53 -12.45 59.67 2.98
CA ALA A 53 -11.89 60.92 2.45
C ALA A 53 -12.95 61.66 1.63
N SER A 54 -14.07 62.00 2.26
CA SER A 54 -15.03 62.96 1.72
C SER A 54 -15.00 64.22 2.57
N ALA A 55 -14.65 65.32 1.90
CA ALA A 55 -15.02 66.71 2.19
C ALA A 55 -14.64 67.28 3.56
N ASP A 56 -13.66 68.20 3.56
CA ASP A 56 -13.65 69.35 4.47
C ASP A 56 -13.10 70.58 3.70
N ASP A 57 -13.79 71.71 3.91
CA ASP A 57 -13.72 72.99 3.20
C ASP A 57 -12.35 73.70 3.17
N PRO A 58 -12.02 74.49 2.12
CA PRO A 58 -10.76 75.20 2.02
C PRO A 58 -10.89 76.67 2.47
N ALA A 59 -11.10 76.94 3.76
CA ALA A 59 -11.00 78.32 4.27
C ALA A 59 -10.90 78.40 5.80
N ALA A 60 -9.75 78.07 6.39
CA ALA A 60 -9.31 78.63 7.67
C ALA A 60 -7.82 78.34 7.92
N ASP A 61 -7.08 79.41 8.21
CA ASP A 61 -5.83 79.46 8.99
C ASP A 61 -4.53 78.93 8.36
N ALA A 62 -3.80 79.86 7.73
CA ALA A 62 -2.43 79.72 7.26
C ALA A 62 -1.34 79.65 8.37
N GLU A 63 -1.71 79.39 9.62
CA GLU A 63 -0.80 79.33 10.80
C GLU A 63 -0.70 77.92 11.41
N LYS A 64 -1.11 76.87 10.68
CA LYS A 64 -0.90 75.44 11.04
C LYS A 64 -0.03 74.67 10.03
N GLY A 65 0.74 75.39 9.23
CA GLY A 65 1.44 74.83 8.07
C GLY A 65 2.58 73.87 8.38
N GLU A 66 3.26 74.01 9.53
CA GLU A 66 4.47 73.23 9.84
C GLU A 66 4.18 71.91 10.55
N GLY A 67 3.29 71.91 11.56
CA GLY A 67 2.88 70.69 12.26
C GLY A 67 2.13 69.70 11.36
N SER A 68 1.32 70.20 10.42
CA SER A 68 0.63 69.38 9.43
C SER A 68 1.61 68.73 8.43
N LYS A 69 2.64 69.45 8.00
CA LYS A 69 3.72 68.92 7.14
C LYS A 69 4.54 67.86 7.88
N ALA A 70 4.90 68.08 9.14
CA ALA A 70 5.62 67.10 9.96
C ALA A 70 4.80 65.81 10.14
N ALA A 71 3.50 65.92 10.41
CA ALA A 71 2.60 64.76 10.51
C ALA A 71 2.48 64.00 9.18
N ALA A 72 2.41 64.71 8.05
CA ALA A 72 2.36 64.09 6.72
C ALA A 72 3.67 63.35 6.39
N LEU A 73 4.83 63.90 6.73
CA LEU A 73 6.12 63.24 6.55
C LEU A 73 6.26 62.01 7.46
N HIS A 74 5.81 62.09 8.71
CA HIS A 74 5.82 60.95 9.62
C HIS A 74 4.95 59.79 9.12
N ARG A 75 3.73 60.08 8.62
CA ARG A 75 2.88 59.05 8.00
C ARG A 75 3.55 58.40 6.79
N ARG A 76 4.13 59.21 5.88
CA ARG A 76 4.87 58.67 4.73
C ARG A 76 6.02 57.76 5.14
N LEU A 77 6.79 58.13 6.17
CA LEU A 77 7.85 57.27 6.68
C LEU A 77 7.29 55.95 7.20
N LEU A 78 6.20 55.97 7.99
CA LEU A 78 5.54 54.73 8.43
C LEU A 78 5.05 53.88 7.25
N ASP A 79 4.49 54.49 6.22
CA ASP A 79 4.05 53.79 5.00
C ASP A 79 5.22 53.14 4.26
N TYR A 80 6.37 53.83 4.15
CA TYR A 80 7.59 53.25 3.58
C TYR A 80 8.11 52.06 4.39
N TRP A 81 8.06 52.13 5.72
CA TRP A 81 8.49 51.03 6.58
C TRP A 81 7.53 49.85 6.49
N ALA A 82 6.22 50.10 6.45
CA ALA A 82 5.20 49.08 6.23
C ALA A 82 5.36 48.41 4.85
N ALA A 83 5.60 49.20 3.80
CA ALA A 83 5.86 48.69 2.46
C ALA A 83 7.14 47.83 2.42
N ALA A 84 8.23 48.28 3.05
CA ALA A 84 9.46 47.51 3.13
C ALA A 84 9.30 46.18 3.89
N ALA A 85 8.52 46.18 4.97
CA ALA A 85 8.19 44.96 5.71
C ALA A 85 7.33 44.00 4.86
N ALA A 86 6.33 44.53 4.15
CA ALA A 86 5.49 43.75 3.24
C ALA A 86 6.30 43.16 2.07
N GLU A 87 7.23 43.91 1.47
CA GLU A 87 8.10 43.39 0.42
C GLU A 87 8.98 42.24 0.89
N LYS A 88 9.51 42.34 2.12
CA LYS A 88 10.30 41.26 2.72
C LYS A 88 9.45 40.00 2.90
N GLU A 89 8.22 40.16 3.37
CA GLU A 89 7.29 39.04 3.54
C GLU A 89 6.91 38.39 2.20
N VAL A 90 6.62 39.20 1.17
CA VAL A 90 6.35 38.69 -0.18
C VAL A 90 7.55 37.90 -0.72
N ARG A 91 8.78 38.37 -0.51
CA ARG A 91 9.99 37.63 -0.91
C ARG A 91 10.13 36.30 -0.15
N ASN A 92 9.84 36.28 1.15
CA ASN A 92 9.87 35.07 1.96
C ASN A 92 8.84 34.05 1.47
N LEU A 93 7.57 34.45 1.34
CA LEU A 93 6.50 33.57 0.87
C LEU A 93 6.77 33.05 -0.55
N THR A 94 7.34 33.89 -1.43
CA THR A 94 7.74 33.46 -2.78
C THR A 94 8.82 32.39 -2.73
N ALA A 95 9.79 32.51 -1.81
CA ALA A 95 10.82 31.49 -1.64
C ALA A 95 10.25 30.18 -1.09
N GLU A 96 9.32 30.27 -0.13
CA GLU A 96 8.61 29.11 0.42
C GLU A 96 7.76 28.40 -0.63
N VAL A 97 6.98 29.13 -1.43
CA VAL A 97 6.20 28.56 -2.54
C VAL A 97 7.10 27.82 -3.50
N ARG A 98 8.22 28.42 -3.91
CA ARG A 98 9.20 27.74 -4.79
C ARG A 98 9.83 26.51 -4.13
N ALA A 99 10.04 26.52 -2.82
CA ALA A 99 10.53 25.35 -2.10
C ALA A 99 9.49 24.21 -2.09
N LEU A 100 8.21 24.55 -1.85
CA LEU A 100 7.11 23.59 -1.88
C LEU A 100 6.85 23.04 -3.28
N GLU A 101 6.96 23.85 -4.33
CA GLU A 101 6.84 23.39 -5.72
C GLU A 101 7.91 22.36 -6.07
N ARG A 102 9.17 22.59 -5.65
CA ARG A 102 10.25 21.61 -5.82
C ARG A 102 9.98 20.33 -5.03
N ALA A 103 9.60 20.46 -3.76
CA ALA A 103 9.27 19.31 -2.92
C ALA A 103 8.09 18.50 -3.49
N LEU A 104 7.09 19.16 -4.08
CA LEU A 104 5.97 18.51 -4.74
C LEU A 104 6.41 17.76 -6.01
N ALA A 105 7.30 18.34 -6.81
CA ALA A 105 7.86 17.67 -7.98
C ALA A 105 8.69 16.44 -7.58
N GLU A 106 9.52 16.55 -6.55
CA GLU A 106 10.31 15.44 -6.00
C GLU A 106 9.41 14.33 -5.42
N ALA A 107 8.38 14.70 -4.65
CA ALA A 107 7.41 13.74 -4.14
C ALA A 107 6.60 13.07 -5.24
N GLY A 108 6.26 13.80 -6.31
CA GLY A 108 5.62 13.25 -7.50
C GLY A 108 6.50 12.22 -8.21
N ALA A 109 7.77 12.54 -8.44
CA ALA A 109 8.72 11.60 -9.03
C ALA A 109 8.93 10.36 -8.16
N ALA A 110 9.06 10.52 -6.84
CA ALA A 110 9.20 9.42 -5.89
C ALA A 110 7.95 8.51 -5.89
N ARG A 111 6.75 9.10 -6.01
CA ARG A 111 5.51 8.34 -6.12
C ARG A 111 5.46 7.52 -7.41
N GLU A 112 5.78 8.11 -8.56
CA GLU A 112 5.79 7.38 -9.84
C GLU A 112 6.82 6.24 -9.83
N ALA A 113 8.00 6.47 -9.24
CA ALA A 113 8.99 5.42 -9.04
C ALA A 113 8.45 4.27 -8.16
N ALA A 114 7.83 4.59 -7.02
CA ALA A 114 7.24 3.60 -6.14
C ALA A 114 6.07 2.84 -6.81
N GLU A 115 5.27 3.51 -7.65
CA GLU A 115 4.23 2.84 -8.42
C GLU A 115 4.80 1.94 -9.52
N ALA A 116 5.91 2.31 -10.15
CA ALA A 116 6.63 1.44 -11.09
C ALA A 116 7.16 0.19 -10.40
N GLU A 117 7.84 0.34 -9.25
CA GLU A 117 8.31 -0.79 -8.44
C GLU A 117 7.16 -1.70 -8.01
N ARG A 118 6.00 -1.13 -7.64
CA ARG A 118 4.80 -1.90 -7.32
C ARG A 118 4.33 -2.75 -8.51
N ARG A 119 4.26 -2.17 -9.70
CA ARG A 119 3.85 -2.89 -10.92
C ARG A 119 4.82 -4.00 -11.27
N GLU A 120 6.13 -3.79 -11.10
CA GLU A 120 7.15 -4.82 -11.31
C GLU A 120 7.07 -5.94 -10.27
N ALA A 121 6.76 -5.61 -9.01
CA ALA A 121 6.54 -6.61 -7.97
C ALA A 121 5.27 -7.44 -8.24
N GLU A 122 4.19 -6.80 -8.68
CA GLU A 122 2.93 -7.44 -9.07
C GLU A 122 3.14 -8.39 -10.27
N ALA A 123 3.83 -7.92 -11.32
CA ALA A 123 4.16 -8.77 -12.47
C ALA A 123 5.01 -9.99 -12.09
N ARG A 124 5.94 -9.84 -11.13
CA ARG A 124 6.72 -10.97 -10.61
C ARG A 124 5.87 -11.95 -9.79
N ALA A 125 4.91 -11.45 -9.02
CA ALA A 125 3.99 -12.29 -8.27
C ALA A 125 3.09 -13.08 -9.22
N ASP A 126 2.52 -12.44 -10.23
CA ASP A 126 1.68 -13.10 -11.25
C ASP A 126 2.43 -14.19 -12.01
N ALA A 127 3.69 -13.93 -12.38
CA ALA A 127 4.55 -14.91 -13.03
C ALA A 127 4.82 -16.12 -12.11
N ALA A 128 5.14 -15.89 -10.83
CA ALA A 128 5.35 -16.95 -9.86
C ALA A 128 4.06 -17.78 -9.62
N GLU A 129 2.90 -17.13 -9.56
CA GLU A 129 1.61 -17.83 -9.46
C GLU A 129 1.33 -18.69 -10.70
N ALA A 130 1.63 -18.19 -11.89
CA ALA A 130 1.47 -18.95 -13.13
C ALA A 130 2.38 -20.19 -13.14
N GLU A 131 3.63 -20.07 -12.70
CA GLU A 131 4.55 -21.21 -12.56
C GLU A 131 4.03 -22.24 -11.55
N LEU A 132 3.51 -21.79 -10.41
CA LEU A 132 2.92 -22.68 -9.40
C LEU A 132 1.69 -23.42 -9.93
N ARG A 133 0.80 -22.74 -10.66
CA ARG A 133 -0.36 -23.38 -11.31
C ARG A 133 0.11 -24.44 -12.32
N ALA A 134 1.06 -24.10 -13.19
CA ALA A 134 1.61 -25.03 -14.16
C ALA A 134 2.32 -26.23 -13.50
N ALA A 135 2.96 -26.03 -12.34
CA ALA A 135 3.55 -27.12 -11.57
C ALA A 135 2.49 -28.01 -10.92
N ALA A 136 1.42 -27.42 -10.38
CA ALA A 136 0.30 -28.14 -9.79
C ALA A 136 -0.41 -29.02 -10.84
N GLU A 137 -0.68 -28.50 -12.03
CA GLU A 137 -1.26 -29.25 -13.15
C GLU A 137 -0.38 -30.43 -13.57
N ARG A 138 0.94 -30.23 -13.64
CA ARG A 138 1.90 -31.31 -13.93
C ARG A 138 1.88 -32.39 -12.85
N HIS A 139 1.83 -32.00 -11.58
CA HIS A 139 1.74 -32.94 -10.47
C HIS A 139 0.43 -33.71 -10.46
N GLU A 140 -0.69 -33.05 -10.74
CA GLU A 140 -1.99 -33.69 -10.85
C GLU A 140 -2.00 -34.71 -11.99
N ALA A 141 -1.45 -34.35 -13.16
CA ALA A 141 -1.30 -35.28 -14.28
C ALA A 141 -0.45 -36.51 -13.92
N GLN A 142 0.67 -36.32 -13.21
CA GLN A 142 1.51 -37.42 -12.73
C GLN A 142 0.77 -38.32 -11.73
N VAL A 143 0.00 -37.73 -10.81
CA VAL A 143 -0.80 -38.49 -9.84
C VAL A 143 -1.86 -39.32 -10.56
N GLU A 144 -2.54 -38.76 -11.56
CA GLU A 144 -3.52 -39.49 -12.36
C GLU A 144 -2.89 -40.62 -13.17
N GLU A 145 -1.69 -40.43 -13.72
CA GLU A 145 -0.94 -41.50 -14.38
C GLU A 145 -0.59 -42.63 -13.40
N LEU A 146 -0.10 -42.29 -12.21
CA LEU A 146 0.22 -43.28 -11.17
C LEU A 146 -1.02 -44.03 -10.69
N ARG A 147 -2.18 -43.36 -10.59
CA ARG A 147 -3.46 -44.01 -10.26
C ARG A 147 -3.84 -45.05 -11.32
N ARG A 148 -3.79 -44.69 -12.60
CA ARG A 148 -4.07 -45.66 -13.69
C ARG A 148 -3.07 -46.82 -13.71
N ALA A 149 -1.81 -46.55 -13.40
CA ALA A 149 -0.79 -47.60 -13.31
C ALA A 149 -1.07 -48.56 -12.15
N LEU A 150 -1.54 -48.04 -11.01
CA LEU A 150 -1.96 -48.84 -9.86
C LEU A 150 -3.16 -49.72 -10.20
N ASP A 151 -4.22 -49.16 -10.81
CA ASP A 151 -5.39 -49.94 -11.23
C ASP A 151 -4.99 -51.11 -12.17
N ALA A 152 -4.13 -50.83 -13.14
CA ALA A 152 -3.60 -51.85 -14.05
C ALA A 152 -2.73 -52.91 -13.35
N GLN A 153 -2.08 -52.55 -12.23
CA GLN A 153 -1.35 -53.50 -11.41
C GLN A 153 -2.31 -54.39 -10.61
N GLU A 154 -3.35 -53.84 -10.03
CA GLU A 154 -4.38 -54.60 -9.29
C GLU A 154 -5.07 -55.63 -10.20
N ASP A 155 -5.34 -55.29 -11.47
CA ASP A 155 -5.85 -56.21 -12.48
C ASP A 155 -4.89 -57.37 -12.77
N ARG A 156 -3.58 -57.09 -12.87
CA ARG A 156 -2.56 -58.13 -13.05
C ARG A 156 -2.50 -59.04 -11.83
N ASP A 157 -2.56 -58.49 -10.63
CA ASP A 157 -2.54 -59.26 -9.38
C ASP A 157 -3.79 -60.14 -9.24
N ALA A 158 -4.96 -59.67 -9.69
CA ALA A 158 -6.17 -60.48 -9.77
C ALA A 158 -6.01 -61.65 -10.73
N ARG A 159 -5.44 -61.41 -11.91
CA ARG A 159 -5.15 -62.46 -12.90
C ARG A 159 -4.12 -63.47 -12.41
N ILE A 160 -3.11 -63.03 -11.66
CA ILE A 160 -2.13 -63.94 -11.03
C ILE A 160 -2.85 -64.87 -10.05
N ARG A 161 -3.70 -64.32 -9.17
CA ARG A 161 -4.49 -65.13 -8.22
C ARG A 161 -5.38 -66.17 -8.93
N GLU A 162 -6.05 -65.78 -10.01
CA GLU A 162 -6.86 -66.72 -10.81
C GLU A 162 -5.98 -67.85 -11.39
N LEU A 163 -4.82 -67.51 -11.95
CA LEU A 163 -3.90 -68.50 -12.51
C LEU A 163 -3.35 -69.44 -11.44
N GLU A 164 -3.03 -68.92 -10.25
CA GLU A 164 -2.60 -69.72 -9.11
C GLU A 164 -3.68 -70.72 -8.68
N ASP A 165 -4.94 -70.31 -8.62
CA ASP A 165 -6.04 -71.19 -8.25
C ASP A 165 -6.29 -72.28 -9.29
N ARG A 166 -6.20 -71.94 -10.59
CA ARG A 166 -6.26 -72.93 -11.68
C ARG A 166 -5.11 -73.94 -11.61
N ILE A 167 -3.89 -73.48 -11.28
CA ILE A 167 -2.74 -74.37 -11.08
C ILE A 167 -2.97 -75.32 -9.90
N LYS A 168 -3.49 -74.82 -8.77
CA LYS A 168 -3.84 -75.67 -7.61
C LYS A 168 -4.86 -76.73 -8.01
N GLU A 169 -5.92 -76.35 -8.72
CA GLU A 169 -6.94 -77.28 -9.19
C GLU A 169 -6.36 -78.36 -10.14
N LEU A 170 -5.56 -77.95 -11.13
CA LEU A 170 -4.86 -78.89 -12.01
C LEU A 170 -3.94 -79.83 -11.24
N ASN A 171 -3.22 -79.34 -10.22
CA ASN A 171 -2.34 -80.18 -9.42
C ASN A 171 -3.14 -81.20 -8.59
N THR A 172 -4.24 -80.78 -7.95
CA THR A 172 -5.10 -81.71 -7.19
C THR A 172 -5.73 -82.80 -8.06
N THR A 173 -6.20 -82.45 -9.27
CA THR A 173 -6.74 -83.43 -10.22
C THR A 173 -5.66 -84.36 -10.74
N THR A 174 -4.49 -83.84 -11.11
CA THR A 174 -3.35 -84.65 -11.58
C THR A 174 -2.85 -85.62 -10.50
N SER A 175 -2.78 -85.17 -9.25
CA SER A 175 -2.44 -86.03 -8.10
C SER A 175 -3.48 -87.14 -7.89
N LYS A 176 -4.77 -86.86 -8.12
CA LYS A 176 -5.86 -87.85 -8.03
C LYS A 176 -5.74 -88.97 -9.07
N TRP A 177 -5.27 -88.64 -10.28
CA TRP A 177 -5.02 -89.63 -11.35
C TRP A 177 -3.71 -90.41 -11.18
N ARG A 178 -2.76 -89.92 -10.38
CA ARG A 178 -1.48 -90.60 -10.11
C ARG A 178 -1.59 -91.76 -9.11
N PHE A 179 -2.72 -91.88 -8.41
CA PHE A 179 -3.02 -92.95 -7.45
C PHE A 179 -3.93 -94.05 -8.02
N PHE A 180 -4.37 -93.92 -9.29
CA PHE A 180 -5.04 -94.98 -10.06
C PHE A 180 -4.05 -95.57 -11.08
#